data_AF-A0AAN8KP44-F1
#
_entry.id   AF-A0AAN8KP44-F1
#
_cell.length_a   1.000
_cell.length_b   1.000
_cell.length_c   1.000
_cell.angle_alpha   90.00
_cell.angle_beta   90.00
_cell.angle_gamma   90.00
#
_symmetry.space_group_name_H-M   'P 1'
#
loop_
_entity.id
_entity.type
_entity.pdbx_description
1 polymer ?
#
loop_
_entity_poly.entity_id
_entity_poly.type
_entity_poly.pdbx_seq_one_letter_code
_entity_poly.pdbx_strand_id
1 'polypeptide(L)'
;MLTALHIGLEEQLKQFWDLEAIGVKQTSIYDELIQTINFKDERYEVKLPWKKPHPTLTANYQMCFRRLKSCFQRLKSDPPLLKEYESSKIN
;
A
#
# COMPACT_ATOMS: atom_id res chain seq x y z
N MET A 1 42.66 -21.57 -7.75
CA MET A 1 43.29 -20.38 -7.10
C MET A 1 42.69 -19.07 -7.57
N LEU A 2 42.47 -18.83 -8.87
CA LEU A 2 41.87 -17.59 -9.39
C LEU A 2 40.43 -17.31 -8.91
N THR A 3 39.60 -18.36 -8.75
CA THR A 3 38.21 -18.22 -8.27
C THR A 3 38.12 -17.81 -6.80
N ALA A 4 39.01 -18.31 -5.94
CA ALA A 4 39.03 -17.98 -4.51
C ALA A 4 39.42 -16.51 -4.25
N LEU A 5 40.30 -15.95 -5.09
CA LEU A 5 40.72 -14.56 -5.00
C LEU A 5 39.62 -13.60 -5.50
N HIS A 6 38.85 -14.04 -6.51
CA HIS A 6 37.67 -13.33 -7.00
C HIS A 6 36.55 -13.28 -5.95
N ILE A 7 36.25 -14.42 -5.31
CA ILE A 7 35.25 -14.52 -4.23
C ILE A 7 35.63 -13.62 -3.05
N GLY A 8 36.91 -13.59 -2.67
CA GLY A 8 37.40 -12.73 -1.59
C GLY A 8 37.24 -11.24 -1.89
N LEU A 9 37.44 -10.82 -3.14
CA LEU A 9 37.26 -9.42 -3.55
C LEU A 9 35.77 -9.02 -3.56
N GLU A 10 34.89 -9.90 -4.04
CA GLU A 10 33.44 -9.68 -4.00
C GLU A 10 32.94 -9.55 -2.56
N GLU A 11 33.45 -10.36 -1.66
CA GLU A 11 33.08 -10.33 -0.25
C GLU A 11 33.57 -9.05 0.45
N GLN A 12 34.78 -8.58 0.13
CA GLN A 12 35.28 -7.30 0.61
C GLN A 12 34.52 -6.10 0.05
N LEU A 13 34.16 -6.14 -1.24
CA LEU A 13 33.37 -5.09 -1.87
C LEU A 13 31.97 -5.01 -1.25
N LYS A 14 31.36 -6.17 -0.97
CA LYS A 14 30.08 -6.25 -0.28
C LYS A 14 30.16 -5.65 1.13
N GLN A 15 31.19 -6.00 1.90
CA GLN A 15 31.42 -5.43 3.22
C GLN A 15 31.63 -3.91 3.18
N PHE A 16 32.35 -3.40 2.19
CA PHE A 16 32.56 -1.96 2.00
C PHE A 16 31.24 -1.22 1.77
N TRP A 17 30.42 -1.71 0.82
CA TRP A 17 29.11 -1.11 0.55
C TRP A 17 28.14 -1.25 1.73
N ASP A 18 28.20 -2.36 2.47
CA ASP A 18 27.38 -2.54 3.67
C ASP A 18 27.73 -1.54 4.77
N LEU A 19 29.01 -1.21 4.94
CA LEU A 19 29.52 -0.21 5.89
C LEU A 19 29.16 1.22 5.47
N GLU A 20 29.32 1.57 4.19
CA GLU A 20 28.94 2.88 3.66
C GLU A 20 27.43 3.11 3.75
N ALA A 21 26.64 2.05 3.53
CA ALA A 21 25.19 2.09 3.64
C ALA A 21 24.68 2.26 5.08
N ILE A 22 25.50 2.10 6.13
CA ILE A 22 25.07 2.27 7.54
C ILE A 22 24.51 3.68 7.78
N GLY A 23 25.07 4.70 7.14
CA GLY A 23 24.59 6.09 7.25
C GLY A 23 23.35 6.41 6.38
N VAL A 24 23.03 5.55 5.41
CA VAL A 24 21.95 5.74 4.42
C VAL A 24 20.77 4.80 4.67
N LYS A 25 20.96 3.72 5.43
CA LYS A 25 19.91 2.78 5.89
C LYS A 25 18.99 3.48 6.90
N GLN A 26 18.22 4.45 6.43
CA GLN A 26 16.94 4.78 7.03
C GLN A 26 16.06 3.54 6.86
N THR A 27 15.42 3.08 7.93
CA THR A 27 14.41 2.02 7.86
C THR A 27 13.45 2.42 6.76
N SER A 28 13.47 1.69 5.64
CA SER A 28 12.71 2.14 4.50
C SER A 28 11.24 1.93 4.85
N ILE A 29 10.38 2.86 4.42
CA ILE A 29 8.92 2.70 4.53
C ILE A 29 8.47 1.36 3.92
N TYR A 30 9.27 0.84 2.99
CA TYR A 30 9.10 -0.46 2.36
C TYR A 30 9.32 -1.64 3.33
N ASP A 31 10.35 -1.58 4.18
CA ASP A 31 10.61 -2.61 5.20
C ASP A 31 9.48 -2.67 6.24
N GLU A 32 8.98 -1.51 6.67
CA GLU A 32 7.81 -1.44 7.55
C GLU A 32 6.56 -1.99 6.85
N LEU A 33 6.36 -1.69 5.57
CA LEU A 33 5.21 -2.18 4.81
C LEU A 33 5.21 -3.70 4.71
N ILE A 34 6.36 -4.32 4.40
CA ILE A 34 6.48 -5.79 4.32
C ILE A 34 6.08 -6.43 5.64
N GLN A 35 6.52 -5.87 6.78
CA GLN A 35 6.17 -6.39 8.10
C GLN A 35 4.67 -6.29 8.42
N THR A 36 3.91 -5.48 7.69
CA THR A 36 2.46 -5.33 7.89
C THR A 36 1.62 -6.21 6.99
N ILE A 37 2.24 -6.97 6.07
CA ILE A 37 1.54 -7.91 5.20
C ILE A 37 1.10 -9.11 6.05
N ASN A 38 -0.21 -9.37 6.07
CA ASN A 38 -0.80 -10.51 6.75
C ASN A 38 -1.73 -11.24 5.78
N PHE A 39 -1.66 -12.57 5.75
CA PHE A 39 -2.61 -13.38 4.98
C PHE A 39 -3.74 -13.82 5.91
N LYS A 40 -4.96 -13.34 5.65
CA LYS A 40 -6.14 -13.60 6.48
C LYS A 40 -7.36 -13.75 5.59
N ASP A 41 -8.20 -14.74 5.87
CA ASP A 41 -9.48 -14.95 5.16
C ASP A 41 -9.28 -15.00 3.63
N GLU A 42 -8.28 -15.75 3.18
CA GLU A 42 -7.89 -15.93 1.76
C GLU A 42 -7.40 -14.67 1.03
N ARG A 43 -7.11 -13.58 1.75
CA ARG A 43 -6.61 -12.33 1.17
C ARG A 43 -5.37 -11.82 1.91
N TYR A 44 -4.56 -11.04 1.19
CA TYR A 44 -3.49 -10.27 1.80
C TYR A 44 -4.03 -8.94 2.32
N GLU A 45 -3.83 -8.69 3.61
CA GLU A 45 -4.11 -7.42 4.28
C GLU A 45 -2.78 -6.72 4.54
N VAL A 46 -2.69 -5.42 4.24
CA VAL A 46 -1.50 -4.60 4.49
C VAL A 46 -1.91 -3.33 5.21
N LYS A 47 -1.03 -2.77 6.05
CA LYS A 47 -1.27 -1.45 6.64
C LYS A 47 -0.83 -0.38 5.65
N LEU A 48 -1.52 0.77 5.69
CA LEU A 48 -1.13 1.91 4.90
C LEU A 48 0.19 2.51 5.41
N PRO A 49 1.17 2.77 4.54
CA PRO A 49 2.47 3.31 4.93
C PRO A 49 2.36 4.83 5.18
N TRP A 50 1.94 5.21 6.39
CA TRP A 50 1.86 6.62 6.77
C TRP A 50 3.21 7.15 7.26
N LYS A 51 3.66 8.30 6.75
CA LYS A 51 4.80 9.04 7.32
C LYS A 51 4.40 9.60 8.69
N LYS A 52 5.18 9.29 9.74
CA LYS A 52 4.97 9.84 11.09
C LYS A 52 5.69 11.19 11.27
N PRO A 53 5.19 12.09 12.13
CA PRO A 53 3.91 12.02 12.83
C PRO A 53 2.76 12.46 11.90
N HIS A 54 1.75 11.61 11.73
CA HIS A 54 0.51 12.01 11.05
C HIS A 54 -0.57 12.28 12.11
N PRO A 55 -1.43 13.30 11.93
CA PRO A 55 -2.58 13.49 12.80
C PRO A 55 -3.55 12.31 12.66
N THR A 56 -4.29 12.01 13.73
CA THR A 56 -5.39 11.03 13.66
C THR A 56 -6.39 11.48 12.60
N LEU A 57 -6.69 10.61 11.65
CA LEU A 57 -7.68 10.89 10.62
C LEU A 57 -9.04 11.11 11.28
N THR A 58 -9.62 12.29 11.08
CA THR A 58 -10.99 12.56 11.52
C THR A 58 -11.96 11.67 10.78
N ALA A 59 -12.98 11.15 11.46
CA ALA A 59 -14.00 10.32 10.82
C ALA A 59 -14.72 11.10 9.69
N ASN A 60 -14.54 10.67 8.44
CA ASN A 60 -15.14 11.31 7.26
C ASN A 60 -16.56 10.80 6.94
N TYR A 61 -17.14 9.99 7.83
CA TYR A 61 -18.41 9.28 7.61
C TYR A 61 -19.54 10.20 7.13
N GLN A 62 -19.77 11.33 7.81
CA GLN A 62 -20.87 12.24 7.46
C GLN A 62 -20.69 12.83 6.06
N MET A 63 -19.46 13.18 5.68
CA MET A 63 -19.16 13.72 4.35
C MET A 63 -19.37 12.65 3.27
N CYS A 64 -18.86 11.44 3.50
CA CYS A 64 -19.04 10.30 2.60
C CYS A 64 -20.52 9.96 2.42
N PHE A 65 -21.30 9.95 3.50
CA PHE A 65 -22.73 9.69 3.45
C PHE A 65 -23.49 10.75 2.64
N ARG A 66 -23.16 12.04 2.82
CA ARG A 66 -23.76 13.13 2.02
C ARG A 66 -23.44 12.97 0.53
N ARG A 67 -22.19 12.66 0.19
CA ARG A 67 -21.76 12.41 -1.19
C ARG A 67 -22.49 11.21 -1.79
N LEU A 68 -22.60 10.11 -1.05
CA LEU A 68 -23.33 8.92 -1.46
C LEU A 68 -24.80 9.25 -1.74
N LYS A 69 -25.47 9.95 -0.82
CA LYS A 69 -26.88 10.34 -0.98
C LYS A 69 -27.08 11.21 -2.22
N SER A 70 -26.21 12.19 -2.45
CA SER A 70 -26.26 13.05 -3.63
C SER A 70 -26.02 12.25 -4.93
N CYS A 71 -25.03 11.35 -4.94
CA CYS A 71 -24.76 10.47 -6.06
C CYS A 71 -25.97 9.59 -6.38
N PHE A 72 -26.58 8.99 -5.36
CA PHE A 72 -27.76 8.15 -5.50
C PHE A 72 -28.98 8.94 -6.02
N GLN A 73 -29.15 10.18 -5.59
CA GLN A 73 -30.20 11.06 -6.12
C GLN A 73 -29.99 11.36 -7.61
N ARG A 74 -28.74 11.63 -8.02
CA ARG A 74 -28.39 11.84 -9.44
C ARG A 74 -28.62 10.58 -10.28
N LEU A 75 -28.29 9.40 -9.74
CA LEU A 75 -28.57 8.14 -10.41
C LEU A 75 -30.08 7.93 -10.59
N LYS A 76 -30.89 8.24 -9.57
CA LYS A 76 -32.35 8.17 -9.65
C LYS A 76 -32.98 9.14 -10.66
N SER A 77 -32.34 10.28 -10.91
CA SER A 77 -32.83 11.22 -11.93
C SER A 77 -32.58 10.76 -13.38
N ASP A 78 -31.83 9.67 -13.57
CA ASP A 78 -31.58 9.04 -14.87
C ASP A 78 -32.11 7.58 -14.87
N PRO A 79 -33.40 7.37 -15.19
CA PRO A 79 -34.02 6.05 -15.13
C PRO A 79 -33.37 4.98 -16.03
N PRO A 80 -32.94 5.28 -17.27
CA PRO A 80 -32.16 4.34 -18.09
C PRO A 80 -30.88 3.86 -17.39
N LEU A 81 -30.08 4.79 -16.87
CA LEU A 81 -28.81 4.46 -16.19
C LEU A 81 -29.04 3.68 -14.89
N LEU A 82 -30.10 4.02 -14.13
CA LEU A 82 -30.47 3.28 -12.94
C LEU A 82 -30.82 1.83 -13.27
N LYS A 83 -31.59 1.60 -14.34
CA LYS A 83 -31.97 0.25 -14.78
C LYS A 83 -30.75 -0.58 -15.19
N GLU A 84 -29.80 0.02 -15.89
CA GLU A 84 -28.53 -0.63 -16.24
C GLU A 84 -27.75 -1.02 -14.97
N TYR A 85 -27.58 -0.07 -14.05
CA TYR A 85 -26.89 -0.29 -12.77
C TYR A 85 -27.54 -1.43 -11.94
N GLU A 86 -28.86 -1.49 -11.88
CA GLU A 86 -29.60 -2.56 -11.20
C GLU A 86 -29.42 -3.92 -11.89
N SER A 87 -29.40 -3.95 -13.23
CA SER A 87 -29.19 -5.18 -14.00
C SER A 87 -27.77 -5.74 -13.84
N SER A 88 -26.77 -4.88 -13.64
CA SER A 88 -25.37 -5.30 -13.42
C SER A 88 -25.10 -5.88 -12.02
N LYS A 89 -26.07 -5.82 -11.09
CA LYS A 89 -25.93 -6.39 -9.74
C LYS A 89 -26.20 -7.89 -9.64
N ILE A 90 -26.53 -8.55 -10.76
CA ILE A 90 -26.71 -10.00 -10.84
C ILE A 90 -25.42 -10.62 -11.39
N ASN A 91 -24.46 -10.91 -10.51
CA ASN A 91 -23.39 -11.90 -10.63
C ASN A 91 -22.75 -12.14 -9.27
#